data_AF-A0A7L7VZ04-F1
#
_entry.id   AF-A0A7L7VZ04-F1
#
_cell.length_a   1.000
_cell.length_b   1.000
_cell.length_c   1.000
_cell.angle_alpha   90.00
_cell.angle_beta   90.00
_cell.angle_gamma   90.00
#
_symmetry.space_group_name_H-M   'P 1'
#
loop_
_entity.id
_entity.type
_entity.pdbx_description
1 polymer ?
#
loop_
_entity_poly.entity_id
_entity_poly.type
_entity_poly.pdbx_seq_one_letter_code
_entity_poly.pdbx_strand_id
1 'polypeptide(L)'
;MPSSPSALAPTDLAVCDCTMAAAPHQHGERGMYNYHRCRCTPCGDANREYNRRSNQHRKRREMVDADLVRARIAKLRESGLTVAEIADLCAVNAKVIEFAIKGRNGKLPKTVQASTFRALNAISFKDIASLQKPGGRKVDGTVPRLQVQSLHSFGWCGSEIASRIGFTASTISSLLAGNGITEEVRAGIDRLYTQFHGTTPPLDTPAQRARATVARNRALANGWTADTATDYEYARYSRAH
;
A
#
# COMPACT_ATOMS: atom_id res chain seq x y z
N MET A 1 6.87 33.56 -41.55
CA MET A 1 7.41 33.73 -40.18
C MET A 1 7.01 35.13 -39.72
N PRO A 2 5.99 35.31 -38.86
CA PRO A 2 5.77 36.61 -38.26
C PRO A 2 6.70 36.74 -37.06
N SER A 3 7.48 37.81 -37.10
CA SER A 3 8.51 38.20 -36.15
C SER A 3 8.00 38.21 -34.72
N SER A 4 8.78 37.64 -33.80
CA SER A 4 8.58 37.83 -32.36
C SER A 4 8.58 39.32 -32.03
N PRO A 5 7.59 39.85 -31.29
CA PRO A 5 7.63 41.23 -30.84
C PRO A 5 8.77 41.38 -29.84
N SER A 6 9.74 42.19 -30.26
CA SER A 6 10.95 42.56 -29.53
C SER A 6 10.61 43.24 -28.21
N ALA A 7 11.40 42.90 -27.20
CA ALA A 7 11.36 43.47 -25.87
C ALA A 7 11.83 44.94 -25.88
N LEU A 8 10.92 45.90 -25.68
CA LEU A 8 11.21 47.24 -25.17
C LEU A 8 10.14 47.59 -24.11
N ALA A 9 10.60 48.04 -22.95
CA ALA A 9 9.87 48.23 -21.68
C ALA A 9 8.77 49.32 -21.70
N PRO A 10 8.11 49.65 -20.57
CA PRO A 10 7.35 48.85 -19.62
C PRO A 10 5.87 49.22 -19.78
N THR A 11 5.01 48.33 -20.27
CA THR A 11 3.60 48.72 -20.35
C THR A 11 2.95 48.56 -18.98
N ASP A 12 2.80 49.69 -18.28
CA ASP A 12 1.77 49.99 -17.27
C ASP A 12 0.33 49.85 -17.84
N LEU A 13 0.12 48.94 -18.81
CA LEU A 13 -1.20 48.61 -19.32
C LEU A 13 -1.90 47.80 -18.25
N ALA A 14 -3.04 48.31 -17.77
CA ALA A 14 -3.88 47.61 -16.80
C ALA A 14 -4.40 46.26 -17.35
N VAL A 15 -4.45 46.09 -18.68
CA VAL A 15 -5.09 44.96 -19.34
C VAL A 15 -4.17 44.36 -20.41
N CYS A 16 -4.02 43.04 -20.38
CA CYS A 16 -3.24 42.27 -21.36
C CYS A 16 -4.13 41.78 -22.50
N ASP A 17 -3.70 41.95 -23.76
CA ASP A 17 -4.37 41.40 -24.94
C ASP A 17 -3.61 40.18 -25.49
N CYS A 18 -3.49 39.12 -24.68
CA CYS A 18 -2.80 37.90 -25.10
C CYS A 18 -3.76 36.90 -25.76
N THR A 19 -3.38 36.39 -26.93
CA THR A 19 -4.18 35.47 -27.76
C THR A 19 -4.42 34.09 -27.15
N MET A 20 -3.79 33.78 -26.02
CA MET A 20 -3.93 32.51 -25.29
C MET A 20 -5.02 32.54 -24.21
N ALA A 21 -5.55 33.72 -23.88
CA ALA A 21 -6.61 33.87 -22.90
C ALA A 21 -7.95 34.09 -23.61
N ALA A 22 -8.99 33.36 -23.19
CA ALA A 22 -10.34 33.54 -23.71
C ALA A 22 -10.98 34.90 -23.32
N ALA A 23 -10.35 35.64 -22.40
CA ALA A 23 -10.78 36.96 -21.95
C ALA A 23 -9.57 37.86 -21.61
N PRO A 24 -9.68 39.19 -21.83
CA PRO A 24 -8.69 40.14 -21.38
C PRO A 24 -8.57 40.08 -19.85
N HIS A 25 -7.33 40.05 -19.35
CA HIS A 25 -7.04 39.86 -17.93
C HIS A 25 -6.09 40.94 -17.40
N GLN A 26 -6.24 41.25 -16.11
CA GLN A 26 -5.54 42.36 -15.47
C GLN A 26 -4.07 42.00 -15.19
N HIS A 27 -3.15 42.93 -15.46
CA HIS A 27 -1.75 42.80 -15.05
C HIS A 27 -1.61 42.97 -13.53
N GLY A 28 -0.56 42.38 -12.95
CA GLY A 28 -0.32 42.46 -11.49
C GLY A 28 -0.78 41.22 -10.70
N GLU A 29 -1.19 40.15 -11.40
CA GLU A 29 -1.49 38.86 -10.77
C GLU A 29 -0.42 37.80 -11.06
N ARG A 30 -0.21 36.89 -10.09
CA ARG A 30 0.75 35.77 -10.23
C ARG A 30 0.45 34.87 -11.44
N GLY A 31 -0.83 34.68 -11.76
CA GLY A 31 -1.26 33.83 -12.87
C GLY A 31 -0.65 34.26 -14.20
N MET A 32 -0.49 35.58 -14.38
CA MET A 32 0.02 36.16 -15.62
C MET A 32 1.51 35.90 -15.85
N TYR A 33 2.27 35.82 -14.76
CA TYR A 33 3.67 35.45 -14.82
C TYR A 33 3.86 33.96 -15.20
N ASN A 34 3.05 33.06 -14.61
CA ASN A 34 3.27 31.61 -14.73
C ASN A 34 2.57 30.98 -15.95
N TYR A 35 1.31 31.33 -16.19
CA TYR A 35 0.50 30.72 -17.26
C TYR A 35 0.63 31.48 -18.57
N HIS A 36 0.53 32.82 -18.53
CA HIS A 36 0.60 33.68 -19.71
C HIS A 36 2.02 34.15 -20.05
N ARG A 37 3.02 33.71 -19.27
CA ARG A 37 4.45 34.01 -19.46
C ARG A 37 4.79 35.50 -19.53
N CYS A 38 3.91 36.38 -19.04
CA CYS A 38 4.12 37.82 -19.03
C CYS A 38 5.30 38.20 -18.13
N ARG A 39 6.19 39.07 -18.61
CA ARG A 39 7.41 39.49 -17.91
C ARG A 39 7.43 40.97 -17.51
N CYS A 40 6.29 41.68 -17.58
CA CYS A 40 6.22 43.06 -17.13
C CYS A 40 6.45 43.19 -15.61
N THR A 41 6.84 44.38 -15.16
CA THR A 41 7.17 44.68 -13.76
C THR A 41 6.03 44.32 -12.79
N PRO A 42 4.76 44.72 -13.00
CA PRO A 42 3.67 44.38 -12.10
C PRO A 42 3.47 42.86 -11.91
N CYS A 43 3.51 42.08 -12.99
CA CYS A 43 3.38 40.62 -12.94
C CYS A 43 4.60 39.96 -12.27
N GLY A 44 5.80 40.50 -12.54
CA GLY A 44 7.04 40.07 -11.89
C GLY A 44 7.03 40.31 -10.38
N ASP A 45 6.57 41.48 -9.95
CA ASP A 45 6.46 41.86 -8.54
C ASP A 45 5.38 41.06 -7.81
N ALA A 46 4.23 40.81 -8.45
CA ALA A 46 3.20 39.93 -7.89
C ALA A 46 3.70 38.52 -7.65
N ASN A 47 4.48 37.96 -8.60
CA ASN A 47 5.11 36.66 -8.42
C ASN A 47 6.20 36.68 -7.34
N ARG A 48 7.01 37.75 -7.29
CA ARG A 48 8.05 37.94 -6.27
C ARG A 48 7.44 38.05 -4.87
N GLU A 49 6.36 38.81 -4.72
CA GLU A 49 5.64 38.98 -3.45
C GLU A 49 5.01 37.68 -2.99
N TYR A 50 4.37 36.93 -3.90
CA TYR A 50 3.87 35.59 -3.60
C TYR A 50 5.00 34.66 -3.14
N ASN A 51 6.13 34.64 -3.85
CA ASN A 51 7.28 33.83 -3.49
C ASN A 51 7.88 34.26 -2.14
N ARG A 52 7.92 35.56 -1.86
CA ARG A 52 8.37 36.10 -0.57
C ARG A 52 7.46 35.64 0.56
N ARG A 53 6.14 35.77 0.42
CA ARG A 53 5.14 35.30 1.40
C ARG A 53 5.22 33.80 1.61
N SER A 54 5.30 33.03 0.53
CA SER A 54 5.42 31.57 0.56
C SER A 54 6.72 31.13 1.26
N ASN A 55 7.85 31.76 0.93
CA ASN A 55 9.13 31.50 1.58
C ASN A 55 9.12 31.90 3.05
N GLN A 56 8.51 33.02 3.42
CA GLN A 56 8.38 33.44 4.81
C GLN A 56 7.54 32.43 5.60
N HIS A 57 6.42 31.97 5.04
CA HIS A 57 5.59 30.95 5.65
C HIS A 57 6.35 29.62 5.78
N ARG A 58 7.09 29.20 4.75
CA ARG A 58 7.93 27.98 4.79
C ARG A 58 9.04 28.06 5.85
N LYS A 59 9.70 29.22 5.99
CA LYS A 59 10.74 29.45 7.01
C LYS A 59 10.22 29.38 8.44
N ARG A 60 8.94 29.71 8.66
CA ARG A 60 8.28 29.62 9.97
C ARG A 60 7.81 28.21 10.33
N ARG A 61 7.85 27.25 9.39
CA ARG A 61 7.47 25.87 9.70
C ARG A 61 8.59 25.19 10.47
N GLU A 62 8.23 24.65 11.63
CA GLU A 62 9.11 23.79 12.38
C GLU A 62 9.29 22.46 11.62
N MET A 63 10.54 22.10 11.40
CA MET A 63 10.94 20.90 10.66
C MET A 63 11.67 19.97 11.60
N VAL A 64 11.40 18.68 11.47
CA VAL A 64 12.06 17.61 12.22
C VAL A 64 12.78 16.67 11.27
N ASP A 65 13.73 15.92 11.81
CA ASP A 65 14.43 14.87 11.07
C ASP A 65 13.43 13.83 10.54
N ALA A 66 13.54 13.52 9.24
CA ALA A 66 12.71 12.52 8.59
C ALA A 66 12.98 11.11 9.11
N ASP A 67 14.16 10.83 9.68
CA ASP A 67 14.52 9.53 10.24
C ASP A 67 13.67 9.19 11.46
N LEU A 68 13.39 10.18 12.32
CA LEU A 68 12.49 9.99 13.47
C LEU A 68 11.06 9.63 13.03
N VAL A 69 10.60 10.28 11.97
CA VAL A 69 9.29 10.00 11.37
C VAL A 69 9.25 8.58 10.79
N ARG A 70 10.29 8.19 10.04
CA ARG A 70 10.39 6.84 9.46
C ARG A 70 10.45 5.76 10.52
N ALA A 71 11.24 5.94 11.57
CA ALA A 71 11.34 5.01 12.68
C ALA A 71 9.99 4.82 13.39
N ARG A 72 9.26 5.92 13.63
CA ARG A 72 7.92 5.84 14.24
C ARG A 72 6.92 5.12 13.34
N ILE A 73 6.92 5.39 12.04
CA ILE A 73 6.06 4.69 11.07
C ILE A 73 6.40 3.20 11.04
N ALA A 74 7.68 2.82 11.02
CA ALA A 74 8.09 1.43 11.05
C ALA A 74 7.53 0.70 12.29
N LYS A 75 7.66 1.30 13.48
CA LYS A 75 7.10 0.74 14.73
C LYS A 75 5.58 0.58 14.70
N LEU A 76 4.86 1.54 14.11
CA LEU A 76 3.40 1.44 13.94
C LEU A 76 3.03 0.32 12.96
N ARG A 77 3.82 0.12 11.91
CA ARG A 77 3.64 -0.97 10.95
C ARG A 77 3.97 -2.34 11.52
N GLU A 78 4.98 -2.45 12.37
CA GLU A 78 5.28 -3.66 13.15
C GLU A 78 4.11 -4.04 14.07
N SER A 79 3.38 -3.04 14.57
CA SER A 79 2.15 -3.24 15.35
C SER A 79 0.94 -3.64 14.50
N GLY A 80 1.12 -3.81 13.18
CA GLY A 80 0.12 -4.32 12.25
C GLY A 80 -0.64 -3.26 11.45
N LEU A 81 -0.36 -1.97 11.64
CA LEU A 81 -1.08 -0.90 10.93
C LEU A 81 -0.57 -0.71 9.50
N THR A 82 -1.50 -0.42 8.58
CA THR A 82 -1.20 0.00 7.22
C THR A 82 -0.91 1.49 7.14
N VAL A 83 -0.28 1.93 6.04
CA VAL A 83 -0.03 3.37 5.80
C VAL A 83 -1.34 4.16 5.74
N ALA A 84 -2.41 3.57 5.18
CA ALA A 84 -3.73 4.20 5.12
C ALA A 84 -4.34 4.35 6.52
N GLU A 85 -4.32 3.29 7.34
CA GLU A 85 -4.84 3.34 8.71
C GLU A 85 -4.04 4.33 9.58
N ILE A 86 -2.72 4.36 9.44
CA ILE A 86 -1.88 5.36 10.11
C ILE A 86 -2.33 6.76 9.67
N ALA A 87 -2.46 7.00 8.36
CA ALA A 87 -2.89 8.28 7.81
C ALA A 87 -4.23 8.75 8.38
N ASP A 88 -5.19 7.84 8.45
CA ASP A 88 -6.54 8.09 8.98
C ASP A 88 -6.48 8.44 10.47
N LEU A 89 -5.74 7.65 11.27
CA LEU A 89 -5.60 7.88 12.72
C LEU A 89 -4.97 9.23 13.06
N CYS A 90 -3.98 9.69 12.28
CA CYS A 90 -3.33 10.97 12.53
C CYS A 90 -3.88 12.13 11.69
N ALA A 91 -4.97 11.92 10.93
CA ALA A 91 -5.56 12.90 10.02
C ALA A 91 -4.53 13.56 9.08
N VAL A 92 -3.55 12.77 8.63
CA VAL A 92 -2.50 13.19 7.70
C VAL A 92 -2.81 12.57 6.35
N ASN A 93 -2.59 13.32 5.26
CA ASN A 93 -2.74 12.76 3.92
C ASN A 93 -1.78 11.57 3.70
N ALA A 94 -2.30 10.42 3.29
CA ALA A 94 -1.52 9.20 3.08
C ALA A 94 -0.29 9.41 2.17
N LYS A 95 -0.37 10.29 1.17
CA LYS A 95 0.77 10.63 0.29
C LYS A 95 1.94 11.26 1.05
N VAL A 96 1.70 11.97 2.15
CA VAL A 96 2.75 12.57 2.98
C VAL A 96 3.54 11.46 3.68
N ILE A 97 2.84 10.46 4.20
CA ILE A 97 3.45 9.30 4.87
C ILE A 97 4.18 8.44 3.84
N GLU A 98 3.58 8.19 2.68
CA GLU A 98 4.25 7.47 1.59
C GLU A 98 5.50 8.19 1.10
N PHE A 99 5.45 9.51 0.97
CA PHE A 99 6.61 10.33 0.59
C PHE A 99 7.72 10.27 1.65
N ALA A 100 7.38 10.22 2.95
CA ALA A 100 8.37 10.03 4.00
C ALA A 100 9.08 8.66 3.90
N ILE A 101 8.37 7.61 3.48
CA ILE A 101 8.91 6.25 3.35
C ILE A 101 9.70 6.07 2.05
N LYS A 102 9.07 6.37 0.91
CA LYS A 102 9.55 6.06 -0.45
C LYS A 102 10.35 7.21 -1.06
N GLY A 103 10.20 8.42 -0.54
CA GLY A 103 10.75 9.63 -1.16
C GLY A 103 10.03 10.00 -2.45
N ARG A 104 10.65 10.89 -3.23
CA ARG A 104 10.19 11.26 -4.58
C ARG A 104 11.37 11.18 -5.53
N ASN A 105 11.17 10.54 -6.68
CA ASN A 105 12.18 10.35 -7.71
C ASN A 105 13.48 9.75 -7.17
N GLY A 106 13.36 8.72 -6.31
CA GLY A 106 14.51 8.03 -5.68
C GLY A 106 15.23 8.82 -4.59
N LYS A 107 14.76 10.01 -4.23
CA LYS A 107 15.35 10.83 -3.16
C LYS A 107 14.46 10.87 -1.93
N LEU A 108 15.01 10.43 -0.80
CA LEU A 108 14.36 10.47 0.50
C LEU A 108 14.42 11.90 1.07
N PRO A 109 13.33 12.41 1.66
CA PRO A 109 13.35 13.70 2.34
C PRO A 109 14.27 13.63 3.56
N LYS A 110 15.06 14.68 3.80
CA LYS A 110 15.88 14.83 5.02
C LYS A 110 15.06 15.35 6.19
N THR A 111 14.05 16.17 5.92
CA THR A 111 13.22 16.79 6.94
C THR A 111 11.74 16.74 6.57
N VAL A 112 10.90 16.62 7.59
CA VAL A 112 9.43 16.60 7.50
C VAL A 112 8.88 17.66 8.46
N GLN A 113 7.64 18.10 8.27
CA GLN A 113 7.02 19.05 9.19
C GLN A 113 6.84 18.42 10.58
N ALA A 114 7.14 19.20 11.62
CA ALA A 114 6.98 18.78 13.01
C ALA A 114 5.53 18.36 13.33
N SER A 115 4.54 18.98 12.69
CA SER A 115 3.12 18.62 12.82
C SER A 115 2.84 17.16 12.48
N THR A 116 3.45 16.63 11.42
CA THR A 116 3.32 15.22 11.02
C THR A 116 3.90 14.30 12.09
N PHE A 117 5.06 14.64 12.64
CA PHE A 117 5.69 13.84 13.69
C PHE A 117 4.88 13.86 15.00
N ARG A 118 4.36 15.03 15.39
CA ARG A 118 3.46 15.15 16.55
C ARG A 118 2.20 14.30 16.38
N ALA A 119 1.59 14.32 15.20
CA ALA A 119 0.40 13.53 14.92
C ALA A 119 0.68 12.02 14.97
N LEU A 120 1.82 11.57 14.43
CA LEU A 120 2.25 10.16 14.52
C LEU A 120 2.56 9.70 15.95
N ASN A 121 3.06 10.60 16.80
CA ASN A 121 3.31 10.31 18.21
C ASN A 121 2.04 10.34 19.06
N ALA A 122 0.99 11.04 18.62
CA ALA A 122 -0.30 11.05 19.30
C ALA A 122 -1.05 9.71 19.18
N ILE A 123 -0.69 8.85 18.23
CA ILE A 123 -1.30 7.52 18.07
C ILE A 123 -1.00 6.67 19.32
N SER A 124 -2.05 6.36 20.07
CA SER A 124 -1.99 5.61 21.31
C SER A 124 -2.19 4.11 21.08
N PHE A 125 -1.87 3.31 22.10
CA PHE A 125 -2.16 1.87 22.07
C PHE A 125 -3.66 1.57 21.95
N LYS A 126 -4.54 2.44 22.47
CA LYS A 126 -5.99 2.28 22.36
C LYS A 126 -6.46 2.42 20.92
N ASP A 127 -5.85 3.32 20.15
CA ASP A 127 -6.16 3.53 18.73
C ASP A 127 -5.71 2.33 17.87
N ILE A 128 -4.59 1.71 18.25
CA ILE A 128 -4.11 0.48 17.62
C ILE A 128 -5.08 -0.67 17.93
N ALA A 129 -5.51 -0.80 19.19
CA ALA A 129 -6.43 -1.84 19.62
C ALA A 129 -7.84 -1.70 19.02
N SER A 130 -8.33 -0.48 18.80
CA SER A 130 -9.65 -0.24 18.22
C SER A 130 -9.74 -0.62 16.73
N LEU A 131 -8.61 -0.62 16.01
CA LEU A 131 -8.53 -1.06 14.62
C LEU A 131 -8.34 -2.56 14.45
N GLN A 132 -8.05 -3.30 15.52
CA GLN A 132 -8.03 -4.76 15.52
C GLN A 132 -9.45 -5.30 15.28
N LYS A 133 -9.83 -5.43 14.00
CA LYS A 133 -11.13 -6.00 13.63
C LYS A 133 -11.22 -7.47 14.08
N PRO A 134 -12.38 -7.91 14.61
CA PRO A 134 -12.66 -9.33 14.79
C PRO A 134 -12.49 -10.04 13.45
N GLY A 135 -11.58 -11.01 13.37
CA GLY A 135 -11.27 -11.73 12.15
C GLY A 135 -10.03 -11.26 11.38
N GLY A 136 -9.21 -10.33 11.91
CA GLY A 136 -7.84 -10.07 11.46
C GLY A 136 -7.66 -9.52 10.03
N ARG A 137 -6.44 -9.05 9.72
CA ARG A 137 -6.10 -8.56 8.38
C ARG A 137 -5.90 -9.72 7.41
N LYS A 138 -6.48 -9.61 6.20
CA LYS A 138 -6.20 -10.56 5.12
C LYS A 138 -4.79 -10.37 4.56
N VAL A 139 -4.03 -11.45 4.49
CA VAL A 139 -2.72 -11.58 3.87
C VAL A 139 -2.84 -12.39 2.57
N ASP A 140 -1.77 -12.37 1.78
CA ASP A 140 -1.69 -13.14 0.54
C ASP A 140 -1.87 -14.64 0.84
N GLY A 141 -2.88 -15.24 0.22
CA GLY A 141 -3.21 -16.66 0.36
C GLY A 141 -2.51 -17.56 -0.66
N THR A 142 -1.61 -17.04 -1.50
CA THR A 142 -1.01 -17.82 -2.60
C THR A 142 -0.27 -19.06 -2.10
N VAL A 143 0.69 -18.93 -1.19
CA VAL A 143 1.44 -20.07 -0.65
C VAL A 143 0.53 -21.03 0.15
N PRO A 144 -0.30 -20.55 1.10
CA PRO A 144 -1.26 -21.41 1.82
C PRO A 144 -2.21 -22.18 0.91
N ARG A 145 -2.65 -21.56 -0.20
CA ARG A 145 -3.51 -22.23 -1.18
C ARG A 145 -2.79 -23.41 -1.81
N LEU A 146 -1.53 -23.24 -2.21
CA LEU A 146 -0.73 -24.31 -2.82
C LEU A 146 -0.45 -25.43 -1.81
N GLN A 147 -0.17 -25.10 -0.55
CA GLN A 147 -0.02 -26.08 0.53
C GLN A 147 -1.29 -26.90 0.74
N VAL A 148 -2.46 -26.26 0.78
CA VAL A 148 -3.76 -26.94 0.89
C VAL A 148 -4.04 -27.83 -0.33
N GLN A 149 -3.68 -27.37 -1.54
CA GLN A 149 -3.83 -28.15 -2.78
C GLN A 149 -2.94 -29.41 -2.75
N SER A 150 -1.70 -29.28 -2.28
CA SER A 150 -0.80 -30.41 -2.08
C SER A 150 -1.36 -31.40 -1.05
N LEU A 151 -1.83 -30.93 0.11
CA LEU A 151 -2.48 -31.77 1.12
C LEU A 151 -3.70 -32.53 0.57
N HIS A 152 -4.47 -31.88 -0.30
CA HIS A 152 -5.58 -32.52 -1.00
C HIS A 152 -5.13 -33.72 -1.86
N SER A 153 -3.97 -33.64 -2.52
CA SER A 153 -3.41 -34.76 -3.29
C SER A 153 -3.00 -35.96 -2.41
N PHE A 154 -2.57 -35.71 -1.17
CA PHE A 154 -2.33 -36.79 -0.19
C PHE A 154 -3.63 -37.38 0.41
N GLY A 155 -4.75 -36.69 0.21
CA GLY A 155 -6.09 -37.10 0.64
C GLY A 155 -6.64 -36.32 1.83
N TRP A 156 -5.95 -35.29 2.31
CA TRP A 156 -6.48 -34.44 3.37
C TRP A 156 -7.62 -33.58 2.84
N CYS A 157 -8.82 -33.75 3.38
CA CYS A 157 -9.99 -32.98 2.96
C CYS A 157 -10.06 -31.63 3.68
N GLY A 158 -10.60 -30.60 2.99
CA GLY A 158 -10.64 -29.24 3.53
C GLY A 158 -11.37 -29.07 4.86
N SER A 159 -12.38 -29.89 5.18
CA SER A 159 -13.05 -29.86 6.50
C SER A 159 -12.14 -30.37 7.61
N GLU A 160 -11.30 -31.35 7.34
CA GLU A 160 -10.36 -31.89 8.32
C GLU A 160 -9.16 -30.97 8.51
N ILE A 161 -8.64 -30.37 7.43
CA ILE A 161 -7.65 -29.31 7.49
C ILE A 161 -8.19 -28.18 8.37
N ALA A 162 -9.40 -27.68 8.08
CA ALA A 162 -10.03 -26.60 8.85
C ALA A 162 -10.21 -26.95 10.33
N SER A 163 -10.72 -28.14 10.63
CA SER A 163 -10.92 -28.62 12.01
C SER A 163 -9.61 -28.66 12.81
N ARG A 164 -8.51 -29.06 12.17
CA ARG A 164 -7.20 -29.17 12.84
C ARG A 164 -6.55 -27.82 13.13
N ILE A 165 -6.84 -26.80 12.31
CA ILE A 165 -6.37 -25.43 12.54
C ILE A 165 -7.34 -24.59 13.37
N GLY A 166 -8.50 -25.14 13.77
CA GLY A 166 -9.49 -24.42 14.57
C GLY A 166 -10.40 -23.46 13.79
N PHE A 167 -10.57 -23.69 12.47
CA PHE A 167 -11.37 -22.83 11.59
C PHE A 167 -12.49 -23.61 10.88
N THR A 168 -13.34 -22.86 10.17
CA THR A 168 -14.45 -23.46 9.40
C THR A 168 -14.01 -23.95 8.03
N ALA A 169 -14.70 -24.94 7.48
CA ALA A 169 -14.48 -25.40 6.11
C ALA A 169 -14.72 -24.29 5.05
N SER A 170 -15.54 -23.28 5.38
CA SER A 170 -15.75 -22.10 4.53
C SER A 170 -14.45 -21.30 4.33
N THR A 171 -13.62 -21.19 5.37
CA THR A 171 -12.31 -20.53 5.30
C THR A 171 -11.41 -21.20 4.24
N ILE A 172 -11.36 -22.54 4.23
CA ILE A 172 -10.57 -23.30 3.27
C ILE A 172 -11.15 -23.20 1.86
N SER A 173 -12.47 -23.29 1.71
CA SER A 173 -13.13 -23.09 0.42
C SER A 173 -12.87 -21.70 -0.17
N SER A 174 -12.89 -20.66 0.68
CA SER A 174 -12.59 -19.28 0.30
C SER A 174 -11.14 -19.09 -0.12
N LEU A 175 -10.18 -19.70 0.60
CA LEU A 175 -8.77 -19.73 0.23
C LEU A 175 -8.54 -20.40 -1.14
N LEU A 176 -9.18 -21.55 -1.37
CA LEU A 176 -9.09 -22.28 -2.64
C LEU A 176 -9.70 -21.49 -3.82
N ALA A 177 -10.70 -20.65 -3.55
CA ALA A 177 -11.27 -19.72 -4.52
C ALA A 177 -10.36 -18.50 -4.83
N GLY A 178 -9.21 -18.39 -4.15
CA GLY A 178 -8.24 -17.32 -4.38
C GLY A 178 -8.38 -16.11 -3.46
N ASN A 179 -9.25 -16.16 -2.45
CA ASN A 179 -9.37 -15.06 -1.49
C ASN A 179 -8.20 -15.03 -0.50
N GLY A 180 -7.85 -13.82 -0.05
CA GLY A 180 -6.93 -13.63 1.07
C GLY A 180 -7.48 -14.20 2.37
N ILE A 181 -6.57 -14.67 3.23
CA ILE A 181 -6.85 -15.28 4.53
C ILE A 181 -6.19 -14.48 5.65
N THR A 182 -6.53 -14.73 6.90
CA THR A 182 -5.85 -14.06 8.02
C THR A 182 -4.45 -14.62 8.25
N GLU A 183 -3.61 -13.86 8.93
CA GLU A 183 -2.28 -14.32 9.35
C GLU A 183 -2.35 -15.56 10.25
N GLU A 184 -3.37 -15.64 11.10
CA GLU A 184 -3.59 -16.79 11.97
C GLU A 184 -3.91 -18.07 11.17
N VAL A 185 -4.78 -17.97 10.16
CA VAL A 185 -5.08 -19.08 9.25
C VAL A 185 -3.83 -19.46 8.45
N ARG A 186 -3.05 -18.47 7.99
CA ARG A 186 -1.79 -18.70 7.27
C ARG A 186 -0.81 -19.51 8.10
N ALA A 187 -0.55 -19.08 9.34
CA ALA A 187 0.35 -19.77 10.26
C ALA A 187 -0.19 -21.15 10.70
N GLY A 188 -1.51 -21.31 10.79
CA GLY A 188 -2.14 -22.63 11.00
C GLY A 188 -1.87 -23.60 9.86
N ILE A 189 -2.05 -23.15 8.62
CA ILE A 189 -1.82 -23.97 7.41
C ILE A 189 -0.33 -24.29 7.25
N ASP A 190 0.59 -23.33 7.43
CA ASP A 190 2.04 -23.57 7.36
C ASP A 190 2.48 -24.69 8.32
N ARG A 191 2.01 -24.63 9.58
CA ARG A 191 2.31 -25.66 10.59
C ARG A 191 1.73 -27.01 10.21
N LEU A 192 0.47 -27.04 9.76
CA LEU A 192 -0.20 -28.28 9.36
C LEU A 192 0.48 -28.91 8.14
N TYR A 193 0.86 -28.10 7.14
CA TYR A 193 1.60 -28.57 5.97
C TYR A 193 2.95 -29.16 6.38
N THR A 194 3.74 -28.44 7.18
CA THR A 194 5.04 -28.93 7.67
C THR A 194 4.90 -30.27 8.41
N GLN A 195 3.84 -30.44 9.19
CA GLN A 195 3.61 -31.64 9.98
C GLN A 195 3.13 -32.84 9.16
N PHE A 196 2.27 -32.62 8.15
CA PHE A 196 1.56 -33.70 7.45
C PHE A 196 1.92 -33.85 5.98
N HIS A 197 2.81 -33.02 5.44
CA HIS A 197 3.31 -33.18 4.09
C HIS A 197 3.92 -34.58 3.90
N GLY A 198 3.56 -35.26 2.81
CA GLY A 198 3.98 -36.64 2.54
C GLY A 198 3.23 -37.72 3.33
N THR A 199 2.29 -37.34 4.21
CA THR A 199 1.50 -38.29 5.02
C THR A 199 0.06 -38.37 4.55
N THR A 200 -0.58 -39.53 4.77
CA THR A 200 -2.02 -39.71 4.51
C THR A 200 -2.85 -39.45 5.77
N PRO A 201 -4.09 -38.94 5.63
CA PRO A 201 -5.01 -38.84 6.78
C PRO A 201 -5.36 -40.23 7.34
N PRO A 202 -5.93 -40.31 8.56
CA PRO A 202 -6.46 -41.57 9.10
C PRO A 202 -7.50 -42.20 8.16
N LEU A 203 -7.48 -43.54 8.02
CA LEU A 203 -8.33 -44.29 7.08
C LEU A 203 -9.11 -45.43 7.75
N ASP A 204 -9.25 -45.38 9.07
CA ASP A 204 -9.78 -46.49 9.89
C ASP A 204 -11.26 -46.76 9.61
N THR A 205 -12.04 -45.69 9.41
CA THR A 205 -13.48 -45.75 9.18
C THR A 205 -13.85 -45.63 7.70
N PRO A 206 -14.99 -46.22 7.26
CA PRO A 206 -15.50 -46.00 5.90
C PRO A 206 -15.68 -44.53 5.54
N ALA A 207 -16.11 -43.69 6.49
CA ALA A 207 -16.30 -42.26 6.30
C ALA A 207 -14.96 -41.53 6.05
N GLN A 208 -13.91 -41.88 6.79
CA GLN A 208 -12.57 -41.34 6.56
C GLN A 208 -12.02 -41.73 5.18
N ARG A 209 -12.17 -43.00 4.78
CA ARG A 209 -11.78 -43.46 3.44
C ARG A 209 -12.52 -42.70 2.33
N ALA A 210 -13.83 -42.53 2.46
CA ALA A 210 -14.62 -41.77 1.50
C ALA A 210 -14.15 -40.31 1.38
N ARG A 211 -13.90 -39.62 2.50
CA ARG A 211 -13.39 -38.24 2.51
C ARG A 211 -12.02 -38.13 1.85
N ALA A 212 -11.11 -39.07 2.13
CA ALA A 212 -9.79 -39.10 1.52
C ALA A 212 -9.87 -39.30 0.00
N THR A 213 -10.73 -40.22 -0.46
CA THR A 213 -10.99 -40.43 -1.89
C THR A 213 -11.54 -39.18 -2.56
N VAL A 214 -12.53 -38.50 -1.93
CA VAL A 214 -13.10 -37.25 -2.47
C VAL A 214 -12.02 -36.16 -2.57
N ALA A 215 -11.15 -36.03 -1.57
CA ALA A 215 -10.07 -35.05 -1.59
C ALA A 215 -9.09 -35.29 -2.74
N ARG A 216 -8.67 -36.54 -2.95
CA ARG A 216 -7.79 -36.93 -4.07
C ARG A 216 -8.45 -36.74 -5.42
N ASN A 217 -9.72 -37.14 -5.57
CA ASN A 217 -10.47 -36.93 -6.81
C ASN A 217 -10.59 -35.44 -7.15
N ARG A 218 -10.79 -34.58 -6.15
CA ARG A 218 -10.78 -33.13 -6.34
C ARG A 218 -9.41 -32.62 -6.78
N ALA A 219 -8.32 -33.11 -6.18
CA ALA A 219 -6.96 -32.77 -6.59
C ALA A 219 -6.72 -33.15 -8.05
N LEU A 220 -7.03 -34.39 -8.44
CA LEU A 220 -6.90 -34.89 -9.81
C LEU A 220 -7.71 -34.05 -10.80
N ALA A 221 -8.98 -33.77 -10.50
CA ALA A 221 -9.85 -32.99 -11.38
C ALA A 221 -9.37 -31.56 -11.61
N ASN A 222 -8.60 -31.00 -10.67
CA ASN A 222 -8.06 -29.64 -10.76
C ASN A 222 -6.54 -29.60 -11.08
N GLY A 223 -5.93 -30.75 -11.37
CA GLY A 223 -4.49 -30.86 -11.67
C GLY A 223 -3.57 -30.53 -10.49
N TRP A 224 -4.03 -30.69 -9.25
CA TRP A 224 -3.21 -30.44 -8.05
C TRP A 224 -2.31 -31.63 -7.76
N THR A 225 -1.02 -31.37 -7.58
CA THR A 225 0.03 -32.37 -7.34
C THR A 225 0.62 -32.26 -5.93
N ALA A 226 1.31 -33.31 -5.48
CA ALA A 226 2.05 -33.31 -4.22
C ALA A 226 3.08 -32.16 -4.18
N ASP A 227 3.72 -31.87 -5.31
CA ASP A 227 4.79 -30.88 -5.41
C ASP A 227 4.28 -29.45 -5.70
N THR A 228 2.97 -29.23 -5.82
CA THR A 228 2.39 -27.92 -6.18
C THR A 228 2.86 -26.77 -5.26
N ALA A 229 3.13 -27.04 -3.98
CA ALA A 229 3.68 -26.05 -3.06
C ALA A 229 5.20 -25.89 -3.21
N THR A 230 5.93 -27.00 -3.33
CA THR A 230 7.39 -27.04 -3.46
C THR A 230 7.87 -26.42 -4.79
N ASP A 231 7.18 -26.70 -5.90
CA ASP A 231 7.48 -26.18 -7.23
C ASP A 231 7.39 -24.64 -7.28
N TYR A 232 6.43 -24.07 -6.54
CA TYR A 232 6.27 -22.62 -6.43
C TYR A 232 7.38 -21.97 -5.62
N GLU A 233 7.83 -22.59 -4.52
CA GLU A 233 8.97 -22.10 -3.75
C GLU A 233 10.24 -22.06 -4.62
N TYR A 234 10.52 -23.14 -5.36
CA TYR A 234 11.62 -23.18 -6.33
C TYR A 234 11.50 -22.12 -7.43
N ALA A 235 10.31 -21.93 -8.02
CA ALA A 235 10.07 -20.91 -9.05
C ALA A 235 10.20 -19.47 -8.54
N ARG A 236 9.95 -19.22 -7.25
CA ARG A 236 10.15 -17.92 -6.62
C ARG A 236 11.63 -17.63 -6.36
N TYR A 237 12.38 -18.63 -5.90
CA TYR A 237 13.83 -18.52 -5.70
C TYR A 237 14.57 -18.28 -7.02
N SER A 238 14.21 -18.98 -8.10
CA SER A 238 14.87 -18.84 -9.40
C SER A 238 14.60 -17.53 -10.12
N ARG A 239 13.54 -16.78 -9.75
CA ARG A 239 13.23 -15.44 -10.29
C ARG A 239 13.86 -14.30 -9.50
N ALA A 240 14.43 -14.58 -8.33
CA ALA A 240 15.05 -13.59 -7.46
C ALA A 240 16.58 -13.51 -7.63
N HIS A 241 17.16 -14.33 -8.52
CA HIS A 241 18.57 -14.37 -8.91
C HIS A 241 18.69 -14.26 -10.43
#